data_AF-A0A1Z5HE73-F1
#
_entry.id   AF-A0A1Z5HE73-F1
#
_cell.length_a   1.000
_cell.length_b   1.000
_cell.length_c   1.000
_cell.angle_alpha   90.00
_cell.angle_beta   90.00
_cell.angle_gamma   90.00
#
_symmetry.space_group_name_H-M   'P 1'
#
loop_
_entity.id
_entity.type
_entity.pdbx_description
1 polymer ?
#
loop_
_entity_poly.entity_id
_entity_poly.type
_entity_poly.pdbx_seq_one_letter_code
_entity_poly.pdbx_strand_id
1 'polypeptide(L)'
;MLAQQKQLPETTENISTLLEQKDVFSFLMSEILSNLDETSLLFLTKTAIFSHFNVIMAIALTGEQNARDILDDLLNKNFLIDQTDDIPPAYCYHPLLRDLLQNRINSLFTEEQRVELNRSAISILIEHKKIEEAIPFYLQLQDWEGLRPLLLEYSETLISKGRQQAVIAWIQQFPGDMLANDPWLLFWYAKATISLDPNRSAELLDQCYRQFLLAKDRLGLYSSWQLAVEAIIISLDDYSRLEIWFQRFDDLREYYPYCPSFELKIKFSVIAMQALAFYNPQHYWLQKLLKISEYGVRIIPIKSLQHLVSSQLGHYYLSVHEINKLEVLKPLSAFSNRR
;
A
#
# COMPACT_ATOMS: atom_id res chain seq x y z
N MET A 1 61.09 -15.22 -4.83
CA MET A 1 60.89 -13.90 -4.19
C MET A 1 59.64 -13.29 -4.81
N LEU A 2 58.54 -12.98 -4.14
CA LEU A 2 58.15 -12.95 -2.72
C LEU A 2 56.61 -13.01 -2.74
N ALA A 3 56.02 -13.87 -1.91
CA ALA A 3 54.57 -13.93 -1.71
C ALA A 3 54.12 -12.69 -0.92
N GLN A 4 53.02 -12.06 -1.33
CA GLN A 4 52.27 -11.15 -0.46
C GLN A 4 50.95 -11.81 -0.07
N GLN A 5 50.96 -12.35 1.15
CA GLN A 5 49.78 -12.69 1.92
C GLN A 5 48.96 -11.41 2.14
N LYS A 6 47.76 -11.37 1.60
CA LYS A 6 46.76 -10.34 1.91
C LYS A 6 46.13 -10.73 3.25
N GLN A 7 46.54 -10.04 4.31
CA GLN A 7 45.99 -10.14 5.66
C GLN A 7 44.49 -9.81 5.65
N LEU A 8 43.64 -10.76 6.07
CA LEU A 8 42.44 -10.47 6.86
C LEU A 8 42.92 -10.49 8.32
N PRO A 9 42.84 -9.37 9.06
CA PRO A 9 41.90 -9.31 10.19
C PRO A 9 41.52 -7.88 10.63
N GLU A 10 40.34 -7.36 10.27
CA GLU A 10 39.82 -6.12 10.89
C GLU A 10 38.31 -6.15 11.18
N THR A 11 37.61 -7.23 10.82
CA THR A 11 36.14 -7.31 10.96
C THR A 11 35.69 -7.95 12.27
N THR A 12 36.50 -8.82 12.89
CA THR A 12 36.12 -9.54 14.11
C THR A 12 36.30 -8.73 15.41
N GLU A 13 37.32 -7.87 15.50
CA GLU A 13 37.57 -7.03 16.69
C GLU A 13 36.54 -5.89 16.86
N ASN A 14 36.01 -5.37 15.75
CA ASN A 14 35.00 -4.31 15.76
C ASN A 14 33.60 -4.86 16.09
N ILE A 15 33.33 -6.12 15.71
CA ILE A 15 32.09 -6.81 16.07
C ILE A 15 32.11 -7.20 17.55
N SER A 16 33.24 -7.70 18.08
CA SER A 16 33.35 -8.05 19.51
C SER A 16 33.22 -6.83 20.42
N THR A 17 33.80 -5.68 20.07
CA THR A 17 33.65 -4.43 20.86
C THR A 17 32.23 -3.86 20.79
N LEU A 18 31.53 -3.95 19.65
CA LEU A 18 30.11 -3.59 19.55
C LEU A 18 29.20 -4.55 20.32
N LEU A 19 29.52 -5.85 20.33
CA LEU A 19 28.80 -6.86 21.11
C LEU A 19 29.03 -6.66 22.62
N GLU A 20 30.27 -6.40 23.05
CA GLU A 20 30.60 -6.08 24.44
C GLU A 20 29.88 -4.82 24.93
N GLN A 21 29.80 -3.77 24.10
CA GLN A 21 29.02 -2.56 24.43
C GLN A 21 27.53 -2.86 24.53
N LYS A 22 26.99 -3.70 23.65
CA LYS A 22 25.58 -4.11 23.67
C LYS A 22 25.27 -5.00 24.89
N ASP A 23 26.19 -5.87 25.29
CA ASP A 23 26.04 -6.76 26.44
C ASP A 23 26.12 -5.97 27.75
N VAL A 24 27.07 -5.04 27.86
CA VAL A 24 27.17 -4.11 29.01
C VAL A 24 25.91 -3.23 29.11
N PHE A 25 25.42 -2.71 27.97
CA PHE A 25 24.17 -1.96 27.94
C PHE A 25 22.97 -2.81 28.35
N SER A 26 22.86 -4.03 27.83
CA SER A 26 21.77 -4.96 28.14
C SER A 26 21.75 -5.31 29.62
N PHE A 27 22.93 -5.54 30.21
CA PHE A 27 23.08 -5.78 31.64
C PHE A 27 22.65 -4.55 32.47
N LEU A 28 23.20 -3.37 32.18
CA LEU A 28 22.84 -2.11 32.89
C LEU A 28 21.34 -1.81 32.81
N MET A 29 20.75 -1.93 31.62
CA MET A 29 19.32 -1.73 31.45
C MET A 29 18.50 -2.81 32.16
N SER A 30 18.95 -4.07 32.16
CA SER A 30 18.25 -5.12 32.89
C SER A 30 18.20 -4.85 34.40
N GLU A 31 19.28 -4.28 34.95
CA GLU A 31 19.40 -3.90 36.36
C GLU A 31 18.56 -2.66 36.70
N ILE A 32 18.52 -1.67 35.79
CA ILE A 32 17.64 -0.50 35.93
C ILE A 32 16.17 -0.92 35.87
N LEU A 33 15.82 -1.80 34.93
CA LEU A 33 14.46 -2.33 34.79
C LEU A 33 14.05 -3.22 35.97
N SER A 34 14.98 -3.92 36.64
CA SER A 34 14.67 -4.69 37.85
C SER A 34 14.41 -3.82 39.09
N ASN A 35 14.83 -2.56 39.07
CA ASN A 35 14.55 -1.60 40.14
C ASN A 35 13.22 -0.86 39.97
N LEU A 36 12.50 -1.09 38.86
CA LEU A 36 11.15 -0.56 38.66
C LEU A 36 10.13 -1.39 39.43
N ASP A 37 9.07 -0.74 39.88
CA ASP A 37 7.90 -1.44 40.41
C ASP A 37 7.21 -2.27 39.31
N GLU A 38 6.47 -3.30 39.72
CA GLU A 38 5.84 -4.27 38.82
C GLU A 38 4.88 -3.59 37.82
N THR A 39 4.15 -2.56 38.25
CA THR A 39 3.21 -1.82 37.42
C THR A 39 3.93 -1.06 36.31
N SER A 40 4.99 -0.30 36.64
CA SER A 40 5.80 0.43 35.66
C SER A 40 6.50 -0.50 34.68
N LEU A 41 7.03 -1.64 35.15
CA LEU A 41 7.68 -2.62 34.29
C LEU A 41 6.68 -3.26 33.31
N LEU A 42 5.48 -3.62 33.79
CA LEU A 42 4.44 -4.19 32.95
C LEU A 42 3.94 -3.17 31.92
N PHE A 43 3.77 -1.90 32.32
CA PHE A 43 3.41 -0.80 31.44
C PHE A 43 4.41 -0.66 30.29
N LEU A 44 5.70 -0.48 30.60
CA LEU A 44 6.78 -0.35 29.61
C LEU A 44 6.85 -1.56 28.67
N THR A 45 6.73 -2.76 29.23
CA THR A 45 6.84 -4.01 28.46
C THR A 45 5.68 -4.13 27.46
N LYS A 46 4.45 -3.82 27.88
CA LYS A 46 3.29 -3.86 26.99
C LYS A 46 3.38 -2.79 25.90
N THR A 47 3.68 -1.54 26.25
CA THR A 47 3.71 -0.42 25.29
C THR A 47 4.86 -0.51 24.28
N ALA A 48 5.95 -1.24 24.59
CA ALA A 48 7.07 -1.48 23.68
C ALA A 48 6.70 -2.24 22.39
N ILE A 49 5.50 -2.82 22.35
CA ILE A 49 4.92 -3.39 21.13
C ILE A 49 4.80 -2.34 20.02
N PHE A 50 4.42 -1.09 20.37
CA PHE A 50 4.28 0.00 19.42
C PHE A 50 5.63 0.64 19.09
N SER A 51 5.81 1.05 17.83
CA SER A 51 6.96 1.86 17.43
C SER A 51 6.79 3.29 17.91
N HIS A 52 5.58 3.83 17.78
CA HIS A 52 5.18 5.14 18.29
C HIS A 52 3.77 5.04 18.86
N PHE A 53 3.55 5.56 20.05
CA PHE A 53 2.24 5.53 20.69
C PHE A 53 1.95 6.85 21.41
N ASN A 54 0.68 7.18 21.63
CA ASN A 54 0.29 8.29 22.47
C ASN A 54 -0.30 7.77 23.79
N VAL A 55 -0.60 8.67 24.73
CA VAL A 55 -1.17 8.31 26.03
C VAL A 55 -2.47 7.50 25.89
N ILE A 56 -3.34 7.85 24.93
CA ILE A 56 -4.62 7.16 24.71
C ILE A 56 -4.38 5.70 24.30
N MET A 57 -3.44 5.45 23.38
CA MET A 57 -3.04 4.10 22.98
C MET A 57 -2.44 3.32 24.15
N ALA A 58 -1.62 3.96 24.99
CA ALA A 58 -1.03 3.32 26.17
C ALA A 58 -2.10 2.91 27.19
N ILE A 59 -3.06 3.79 27.49
CA ILE A 59 -4.19 3.49 28.39
C ILE A 59 -5.02 2.33 27.82
N ALA A 60 -5.34 2.38 26.51
CA ALA A 60 -6.14 1.34 25.87
C ALA A 60 -5.47 -0.04 25.91
N LEU A 61 -4.13 -0.11 25.78
CA LEU A 61 -3.40 -1.37 25.79
C LEU A 61 -3.14 -1.91 27.20
N THR A 62 -2.84 -1.02 28.16
CA THR A 62 -2.38 -1.41 29.50
C THR A 62 -3.49 -1.45 30.53
N GLY A 63 -4.55 -0.65 30.35
CA GLY A 63 -5.59 -0.38 31.35
C GLY A 63 -5.19 0.69 32.38
N GLU A 64 -3.95 1.18 32.35
CA GLU A 64 -3.40 2.09 33.35
C GLU A 64 -3.82 3.54 33.08
N GLN A 65 -4.73 4.07 33.90
CA GLN A 65 -5.21 5.46 33.76
C GLN A 65 -4.12 6.50 34.07
N ASN A 66 -3.11 6.12 34.87
CA ASN A 66 -1.98 6.97 35.24
C ASN A 66 -0.86 6.95 34.17
N ALA A 67 -1.14 6.49 32.95
CA ALA A 67 -0.15 6.37 31.86
C ALA A 67 0.61 7.67 31.59
N ARG A 68 -0.05 8.84 31.70
CA ARG A 68 0.63 10.13 31.53
C ARG A 68 1.67 10.36 32.62
N ASP A 69 1.31 10.15 33.88
CA ASP A 69 2.22 10.37 35.01
C ASP A 69 3.43 9.43 34.93
N ILE A 70 3.21 8.17 34.51
CA ILE A 70 4.29 7.21 34.29
C ILE A 70 5.24 7.70 33.19
N LEU A 71 4.70 8.17 32.05
CA LEU A 71 5.52 8.67 30.94
C LEU A 71 6.28 9.95 31.30
N ASP A 72 5.65 10.87 32.03
CA ASP A 72 6.29 12.12 32.47
C ASP A 72 7.41 11.83 33.48
N ASP A 73 7.22 10.87 34.39
CA ASP A 73 8.24 10.46 35.35
C ASP A 73 9.43 9.76 34.65
N LEU A 74 9.16 8.97 33.59
CA LEU A 74 10.20 8.37 32.75
C LEU A 74 10.99 9.42 31.96
N LEU A 75 10.32 10.43 31.39
CA LEU A 75 10.97 11.55 30.71
C LEU A 75 11.86 12.35 31.67
N ASN A 76 11.35 12.68 32.87
CA ASN A 76 12.10 13.42 33.88
C ASN A 76 13.35 12.67 34.38
N LYS A 77 13.28 11.33 34.41
CA LYS A 77 14.42 10.47 34.76
C LYS A 77 15.40 10.27 33.61
N ASN A 78 15.20 10.93 32.46
CA ASN A 78 15.94 10.70 31.21
C ASN A 78 16.01 9.19 30.89
N PHE A 79 14.92 8.47 31.16
CA PHE A 79 14.78 7.13 30.64
C PHE A 79 14.84 7.21 29.11
N LEU A 80 15.30 6.15 28.44
CA LEU A 80 15.54 6.15 27.00
C LEU A 80 14.22 6.17 26.19
N ILE A 81 13.41 7.19 26.40
CA ILE A 81 12.12 7.48 25.82
C ILE A 81 12.16 8.93 25.31
N ASP A 82 11.73 9.11 24.07
CA ASP A 82 11.63 10.40 23.43
C ASP A 82 10.16 10.76 23.21
N GLN A 83 9.87 12.07 23.18
CA GLN A 83 8.55 12.62 22.89
C GLN A 83 8.63 13.48 21.64
N THR A 84 7.64 13.36 20.75
CA THR A 84 7.50 14.24 19.59
C THR A 84 6.68 15.49 19.94
N ASP A 85 6.95 16.60 19.24
CA ASP A 85 6.20 17.85 19.34
C ASP A 85 4.81 17.80 18.66
N ASP A 86 4.32 16.60 18.31
CA ASP A 86 3.02 16.41 17.67
C ASP A 86 1.85 16.71 18.63
N ILE A 87 0.66 16.94 18.08
CA ILE A 87 -0.58 17.11 18.86
C ILE A 87 -1.57 16.01 18.44
N PRO A 88 -1.89 15.03 19.31
CA PRO A 88 -1.28 14.77 20.63
C PRO A 88 0.17 14.25 20.51
N PRO A 89 1.00 14.41 21.56
CA PRO A 89 2.39 13.98 21.53
C PRO A 89 2.49 12.47 21.35
N ALA A 90 3.42 12.04 20.50
CA ALA A 90 3.79 10.64 20.38
C ALA A 90 5.05 10.36 21.21
N TYR A 91 5.12 9.15 21.75
CA TYR A 91 6.24 8.64 22.52
C TYR A 91 6.86 7.48 21.75
N CYS A 92 8.19 7.42 21.75
CA CYS A 92 8.94 6.28 21.25
C CYS A 92 10.06 5.90 22.21
N TYR A 93 10.26 4.60 22.37
CA TYR A 93 11.43 4.11 23.10
C TYR A 93 12.64 4.12 22.18
N HIS A 94 13.80 4.41 22.75
CA HIS A 94 15.06 4.19 22.08
C HIS A 94 15.16 2.73 21.60
N PRO A 95 15.67 2.45 20.37
CA PRO A 95 15.66 1.10 19.79
C PRO A 95 16.22 0.01 20.70
N LEU A 96 17.34 0.27 21.39
CA LEU A 96 17.93 -0.70 22.31
C LEU A 96 17.04 -1.02 23.52
N LEU A 97 16.34 -0.02 24.07
CA LEU A 97 15.40 -0.24 25.17
C LEU A 97 14.20 -1.04 24.68
N ARG A 98 13.68 -0.68 23.50
CA ARG A 98 12.56 -1.39 22.88
C ARG A 98 12.87 -2.86 22.65
N ASP A 99 14.04 -3.19 22.12
CA ASP A 99 14.48 -4.56 21.90
C ASP A 99 14.52 -5.37 23.22
N LEU A 100 15.03 -4.77 24.30
CA LEU A 100 15.06 -5.40 25.61
C LEU A 100 13.65 -5.63 26.18
N LEU A 101 12.76 -4.66 26.05
CA LEU A 101 11.37 -4.78 26.49
C LEU A 101 10.62 -5.82 25.67
N GLN A 102 10.83 -5.88 24.35
CA GLN A 102 10.23 -6.90 23.49
C GLN A 102 10.74 -8.31 23.82
N ASN A 103 12.02 -8.47 24.13
CA ASN A 103 12.54 -9.75 24.60
C ASN A 103 11.91 -10.17 25.93
N ARG A 104 11.60 -9.21 26.82
CA ARG A 104 10.88 -9.49 28.07
C ARG A 104 9.43 -9.92 27.85
N ILE A 105 8.77 -9.50 26.76
CA ILE A 105 7.42 -9.99 26.42
C ILE A 105 7.43 -11.52 26.33
N ASN A 106 8.47 -12.10 25.72
CA ASN A 106 8.57 -13.55 25.55
C ASN A 106 8.76 -14.30 26.88
N SER A 107 9.40 -13.66 27.88
CA SER A 107 9.63 -14.26 29.19
C SER A 107 8.48 -14.05 30.18
N LEU A 108 7.77 -12.92 30.09
CA LEU A 108 6.75 -12.52 31.07
C LEU A 108 5.34 -13.00 30.69
N PHE A 109 5.06 -13.16 29.40
CA PHE A 109 3.73 -13.53 28.93
C PHE A 109 3.71 -14.94 28.34
N THR A 110 2.62 -15.66 28.61
CA THR A 110 2.31 -16.91 27.92
C THR A 110 2.01 -16.65 26.44
N GLU A 111 2.05 -17.68 25.60
CA GLU A 111 1.69 -17.54 24.18
C GLU A 111 0.28 -16.95 24.00
N GLU A 112 -0.69 -17.40 24.81
CA GLU A 112 -2.07 -16.89 24.78
C GLU A 112 -2.13 -15.39 25.09
N GLN A 113 -1.40 -14.94 26.11
CA GLN A 113 -1.32 -13.53 26.48
C GLN A 113 -0.62 -12.69 25.41
N ARG A 114 0.41 -13.23 24.73
CA ARG A 114 1.06 -12.56 23.60
C ARG A 114 0.11 -12.39 22.43
N VAL A 115 -0.69 -13.41 22.11
CA VAL A 115 -1.70 -13.33 21.06
C VAL A 115 -2.76 -12.27 21.41
N GLU A 116 -3.23 -12.23 22.66
CA GLU A 116 -4.19 -11.22 23.12
C GLU A 116 -3.61 -9.80 23.08
N LEU A 117 -2.35 -9.63 23.47
CA LEU A 117 -1.64 -8.36 23.39
C LEU A 117 -1.51 -7.87 21.94
N ASN A 118 -1.12 -8.75 21.02
CA ASN A 118 -1.04 -8.44 19.59
C ASN A 118 -2.41 -8.07 19.01
N ARG A 119 -3.48 -8.78 19.38
CA ARG A 119 -4.86 -8.45 18.95
C ARG A 119 -5.32 -7.09 19.48
N SER A 120 -4.99 -6.78 20.72
CA SER A 120 -5.29 -5.48 21.33
C SER A 120 -4.53 -4.36 20.61
N ALA A 121 -3.24 -4.59 20.31
CA ALA A 121 -2.43 -3.66 19.54
C ALA A 121 -3.00 -3.40 18.13
N ILE A 122 -3.44 -4.44 17.43
CA ILE A 122 -4.13 -4.33 16.13
C ILE A 122 -5.36 -3.42 16.25
N SER A 123 -6.26 -3.70 17.21
CA SER A 123 -7.50 -2.94 17.37
C SER A 123 -7.22 -1.45 17.60
N ILE A 124 -6.25 -1.15 18.47
CA ILE A 124 -5.85 0.22 18.80
C ILE A 124 -5.25 0.91 17.57
N LEU A 125 -4.39 0.25 16.81
CA LEU A 125 -3.77 0.83 15.61
C LEU A 125 -4.80 1.13 14.53
N ILE A 126 -5.80 0.26 14.35
CA ILE A 126 -6.89 0.49 13.39
C ILE A 126 -7.75 1.69 13.82
N GLU A 127 -8.13 1.79 15.10
CA GLU A 127 -8.89 2.93 15.63
C GLU A 127 -8.17 4.27 15.41
N HIS A 128 -6.84 4.26 15.56
CA HIS A 128 -5.98 5.41 15.31
C HIS A 128 -5.54 5.59 13.85
N LYS A 129 -6.10 4.83 12.89
CA LYS A 129 -5.80 4.88 11.44
C LYS A 129 -4.33 4.60 11.08
N LYS A 130 -3.60 3.90 11.95
CA LYS A 130 -2.19 3.51 11.78
C LYS A 130 -2.09 2.14 11.09
N ILE A 131 -2.64 2.06 9.89
CA ILE A 131 -2.85 0.80 9.17
C ILE A 131 -1.55 0.06 8.88
N GLU A 132 -0.53 0.76 8.38
CA GLU A 132 0.75 0.13 8.05
C GLU A 132 1.46 -0.45 9.28
N GLU A 133 1.28 0.17 10.46
CA GLU A 133 1.83 -0.32 11.73
C GLU A 133 1.08 -1.57 12.24
N ALA A 134 -0.19 -1.77 11.85
CA ALA A 134 -0.99 -2.94 12.24
C ALA A 134 -0.63 -4.21 11.46
N ILE A 135 -0.15 -4.09 10.22
CA ILE A 135 0.08 -5.23 9.33
C ILE A 135 1.09 -6.25 9.87
N PRO A 136 2.26 -5.87 10.43
CA PRO A 136 3.19 -6.83 11.02
C PRO A 136 2.56 -7.74 12.09
N PHE A 137 1.60 -7.23 12.87
CA PHE A 137 0.89 -8.03 13.87
C PHE A 137 -0.02 -9.08 13.24
N TYR A 138 -0.76 -8.72 12.19
CA TYR A 138 -1.55 -9.69 11.44
C TYR A 138 -0.69 -10.79 10.83
N LEU A 139 0.47 -10.43 10.26
CA LEU A 139 1.41 -11.38 9.67
C LEU A 139 2.01 -12.31 10.71
N GLN A 140 2.40 -11.78 11.88
CA GLN A 140 2.94 -12.56 12.99
C GLN A 140 1.90 -13.57 13.53
N LEU A 141 0.64 -13.15 13.62
CA LEU A 141 -0.47 -14.02 14.06
C LEU A 141 -1.00 -14.94 12.95
N GLN A 142 -0.53 -14.80 11.71
CA GLN A 142 -1.10 -15.46 10.52
C GLN A 142 -2.61 -15.26 10.41
N ASP A 143 -3.12 -14.11 10.85
CA ASP A 143 -4.54 -13.76 10.81
C ASP A 143 -4.89 -13.16 9.43
N TRP A 144 -5.00 -14.06 8.45
CA TRP A 144 -5.30 -13.73 7.06
C TRP A 144 -6.71 -13.16 6.88
N GLU A 145 -7.67 -13.65 7.67
CA GLU A 145 -9.06 -13.20 7.64
C GLU A 145 -9.18 -11.74 8.09
N GLY A 146 -8.39 -11.33 9.09
CA GLY A 146 -8.30 -9.93 9.52
C GLY A 146 -7.48 -9.05 8.59
N LEU A 147 -6.37 -9.55 8.03
CA LEU A 147 -5.51 -8.78 7.13
C LEU A 147 -6.15 -8.48 5.78
N ARG A 148 -6.91 -9.44 5.24
CA ARG A 148 -7.56 -9.35 3.93
C ARG A 148 -8.39 -8.07 3.76
N PRO A 149 -9.44 -7.78 4.57
CA PRO A 149 -10.29 -6.61 4.38
C PRO A 149 -9.48 -5.31 4.47
N LEU A 150 -8.47 -5.26 5.33
CA LEU A 150 -7.58 -4.12 5.48
C LEU A 150 -6.80 -3.85 4.18
N LEU A 151 -6.22 -4.88 3.56
CA LEU A 151 -5.54 -4.71 2.29
C LEU A 151 -6.51 -4.30 1.17
N LEU A 152 -7.72 -4.85 1.13
CA LEU A 152 -8.71 -4.48 0.12
C LEU A 152 -9.14 -3.01 0.21
N GLU A 153 -9.26 -2.48 1.43
CA GLU A 153 -9.66 -1.10 1.67
C GLU A 153 -8.51 -0.10 1.39
N TYR A 154 -7.29 -0.42 1.83
CA TYR A 154 -6.18 0.55 1.85
C TYR A 154 -5.22 0.44 0.67
N SER A 155 -5.24 -0.65 -0.12
CA SER A 155 -4.29 -0.85 -1.22
C SER A 155 -4.30 0.29 -2.24
N GLU A 156 -5.45 0.82 -2.61
CA GLU A 156 -5.53 1.98 -3.53
C GLU A 156 -4.76 3.19 -2.98
N THR A 157 -5.04 3.55 -1.72
CA THR A 157 -4.43 4.71 -1.09
C THR A 157 -2.92 4.51 -0.96
N LEU A 158 -2.47 3.32 -0.57
CA LEU A 158 -1.06 2.99 -0.41
C LEU A 158 -0.30 3.05 -1.74
N ILE A 159 -0.86 2.44 -2.79
CA ILE A 159 -0.27 2.47 -4.14
C ILE A 159 -0.19 3.93 -4.63
N SER A 160 -1.24 4.73 -4.44
CA SER A 160 -1.24 6.15 -4.84
C SER A 160 -0.19 7.00 -4.12
N LYS A 161 0.22 6.60 -2.90
CA LYS A 161 1.30 7.22 -2.11
C LYS A 161 2.69 6.63 -2.43
N GLY A 162 2.82 5.81 -3.47
CA GLY A 162 4.09 5.18 -3.85
C GLY A 162 4.50 3.99 -2.98
N ARG A 163 3.63 3.50 -2.08
CA ARG A 163 3.90 2.37 -1.17
C ARG A 163 3.63 1.00 -1.81
N GLN A 164 3.76 0.91 -3.14
CA GLN A 164 3.44 -0.32 -3.89
C GLN A 164 4.29 -1.53 -3.46
N GLN A 165 5.57 -1.34 -3.12
CA GLN A 165 6.46 -2.42 -2.66
C GLN A 165 5.98 -3.03 -1.34
N ALA A 166 5.44 -2.22 -0.43
CA ALA A 166 4.90 -2.71 0.83
C ALA A 166 3.65 -3.58 0.58
N VAL A 167 2.74 -3.10 -0.27
CA VAL A 167 1.54 -3.86 -0.69
C VAL A 167 1.93 -5.21 -1.32
N ILE A 168 2.91 -5.21 -2.22
CA ILE A 168 3.46 -6.44 -2.82
C ILE A 168 3.97 -7.39 -1.74
N ALA A 169 4.84 -6.90 -0.85
CA ALA A 169 5.47 -7.71 0.19
C ALA A 169 4.45 -8.33 1.13
N TRP A 170 3.40 -7.58 1.51
CA TRP A 170 2.33 -8.05 2.38
C TRP A 170 1.41 -9.06 1.71
N ILE A 171 0.96 -8.80 0.47
CA ILE A 171 0.09 -9.74 -0.25
C ILE A 171 0.83 -11.06 -0.53
N GLN A 172 2.14 -11.02 -0.81
CA GLN A 172 2.95 -12.22 -1.02
C GLN A 172 3.11 -13.11 0.23
N GLN A 173 2.77 -12.63 1.42
CA GLN A 173 2.77 -13.46 2.63
C GLN A 173 1.56 -14.39 2.71
N PHE A 174 0.48 -14.10 1.98
CA PHE A 174 -0.70 -14.96 2.00
C PHE A 174 -0.36 -16.36 1.46
N PRO A 175 -0.97 -17.42 2.01
CA PRO A 175 -0.86 -18.75 1.43
C PRO A 175 -1.27 -18.74 -0.05
N GLY A 176 -0.51 -19.43 -0.90
CA GLY A 176 -0.70 -19.39 -2.35
C GLY A 176 -2.12 -19.69 -2.81
N ASP A 177 -2.79 -20.65 -2.16
CA ASP A 177 -4.18 -21.00 -2.46
C ASP A 177 -5.16 -19.90 -2.08
N MET A 178 -4.92 -19.16 -0.98
CA MET A 178 -5.77 -18.05 -0.58
C MET A 178 -5.65 -16.88 -1.55
N LEU A 179 -4.41 -16.54 -1.94
CA LEU A 179 -4.17 -15.48 -2.91
C LEU A 179 -4.74 -15.83 -4.30
N ALA A 180 -4.55 -17.08 -4.75
CA ALA A 180 -5.02 -17.51 -6.07
C ALA A 180 -6.55 -17.58 -6.17
N ASN A 181 -7.25 -17.87 -5.07
CA ASN A 181 -8.72 -17.97 -5.04
C ASN A 181 -9.42 -16.67 -4.61
N ASP A 182 -8.67 -15.62 -4.29
CA ASP A 182 -9.22 -14.31 -3.99
C ASP A 182 -8.96 -13.31 -5.12
N PRO A 183 -9.97 -13.03 -5.98
CA PRO A 183 -9.76 -12.21 -7.16
C PRO A 183 -9.46 -10.74 -6.83
N TRP A 184 -9.88 -10.24 -5.65
CA TRP A 184 -9.62 -8.86 -5.24
C TRP A 184 -8.21 -8.70 -4.67
N LEU A 185 -7.71 -9.65 -3.87
CA LEU A 185 -6.31 -9.64 -3.45
C LEU A 185 -5.38 -9.79 -4.66
N LEU A 186 -5.69 -10.70 -5.57
CA LEU A 186 -4.93 -10.88 -6.81
C LEU A 186 -4.96 -9.62 -7.68
N PHE A 187 -6.09 -8.92 -7.75
CA PHE A 187 -6.22 -7.65 -8.46
C PHE A 187 -5.30 -6.57 -7.88
N TRP A 188 -5.28 -6.41 -6.55
CA TRP A 188 -4.40 -5.42 -5.90
C TRP A 188 -2.93 -5.76 -6.05
N TYR A 189 -2.59 -7.05 -6.01
CA TYR A 189 -1.24 -7.51 -6.32
C TYR A 189 -0.83 -7.17 -7.76
N ALA A 190 -1.69 -7.42 -8.73
CA ALA A 190 -1.46 -7.07 -10.13
C ALA A 190 -1.32 -5.54 -10.32
N LYS A 191 -2.17 -4.74 -9.64
CA LYS A 191 -2.11 -3.27 -9.68
C LYS A 191 -0.81 -2.73 -9.07
N ALA A 192 -0.34 -3.31 -7.97
CA ALA A 192 0.90 -2.89 -7.33
C ALA A 192 2.15 -3.28 -8.17
N THR A 193 2.08 -4.34 -8.97
CA THR A 193 3.20 -4.84 -9.79
C THR A 193 3.24 -4.28 -11.21
N ILE A 194 2.23 -3.52 -11.65
CA ILE A 194 2.14 -3.02 -13.04
C ILE A 194 3.36 -2.22 -13.49
N SER A 195 3.95 -1.40 -12.60
CA SER A 195 5.14 -0.59 -12.90
C SER A 195 6.44 -1.39 -12.94
N LEU A 196 6.43 -2.62 -12.39
CA LEU A 196 7.60 -3.50 -12.30
C LEU A 196 7.61 -4.50 -13.46
N ASP A 197 6.45 -5.10 -13.72
CA ASP A 197 6.26 -6.09 -14.77
C ASP A 197 4.83 -5.99 -15.34
N PRO A 198 4.60 -5.12 -16.34
CA PRO A 198 3.29 -4.94 -16.96
C PRO A 198 2.77 -6.23 -17.62
N ASN A 199 3.66 -7.05 -18.17
CA ASN A 199 3.30 -8.29 -18.86
C ASN A 199 2.73 -9.31 -17.88
N ARG A 200 3.42 -9.50 -16.74
CA ARG A 200 2.95 -10.35 -15.65
C ARG A 200 1.68 -9.80 -15.01
N SER A 201 1.59 -8.49 -14.81
CA SER A 201 0.37 -7.85 -14.30
C SER A 201 -0.84 -8.16 -15.20
N ALA A 202 -0.70 -8.05 -16.53
CA ALA A 202 -1.76 -8.39 -17.47
C ALA A 202 -2.17 -9.87 -17.43
N GLU A 203 -1.25 -10.81 -17.17
CA GLU A 203 -1.59 -12.23 -16.96
C GLU A 203 -2.40 -12.45 -15.68
N LEU A 204 -2.01 -11.82 -14.59
CA LEU A 204 -2.74 -11.88 -13.32
C LEU A 204 -4.15 -11.30 -13.47
N LEU A 205 -4.28 -10.21 -14.22
CA LEU A 205 -5.58 -9.57 -14.46
C LEU A 205 -6.49 -10.40 -15.39
N ASP A 206 -5.93 -11.19 -16.29
CA ASP A 206 -6.69 -12.21 -17.02
C ASP A 206 -7.33 -13.22 -16.06
N GLN A 207 -6.57 -13.68 -15.06
CA GLN A 207 -7.08 -14.59 -14.03
C GLN A 207 -8.16 -13.91 -13.17
N CYS A 208 -7.91 -12.68 -12.70
CA CYS A 208 -8.91 -11.89 -11.97
C CYS A 208 -10.21 -11.76 -12.77
N TYR A 209 -10.12 -11.40 -14.06
CA TYR A 209 -11.30 -11.21 -14.91
C TYR A 209 -12.14 -12.48 -15.00
N ARG A 210 -11.51 -13.65 -15.21
CA ARG A 210 -12.22 -14.94 -15.28
C ARG A 210 -12.92 -15.27 -13.96
N GLN A 211 -12.27 -15.01 -12.82
CA GLN A 211 -12.87 -15.24 -11.50
C GLN A 211 -14.03 -14.28 -11.23
N PHE A 212 -13.88 -12.98 -11.56
CA PHE A 212 -14.95 -12.00 -11.45
C PHE A 212 -16.13 -12.31 -12.37
N LEU A 213 -15.87 -12.90 -13.55
CA LEU A 213 -16.92 -13.36 -14.46
C LEU A 213 -17.75 -14.49 -13.83
N LEU A 214 -17.11 -15.47 -13.20
CA LEU A 214 -17.78 -16.55 -12.47
C LEU A 214 -18.58 -16.01 -11.27
N ALA A 215 -17.99 -15.07 -10.53
CA ALA A 215 -18.64 -14.43 -9.38
C ALA A 215 -19.73 -13.42 -9.78
N LYS A 216 -19.84 -13.06 -11.07
CA LYS A 216 -20.67 -11.96 -11.59
C LYS A 216 -20.40 -10.63 -10.88
N ASP A 217 -19.16 -10.42 -10.44
CA ASP A 217 -18.73 -9.18 -9.81
C ASP A 217 -18.43 -8.14 -10.89
N ARG A 218 -19.43 -7.30 -11.14
CA ARG A 218 -19.36 -6.24 -12.13
C ARG A 218 -18.25 -5.21 -11.84
N LEU A 219 -17.96 -4.92 -10.58
CA LEU A 219 -16.89 -3.99 -10.22
C LEU A 219 -15.54 -4.61 -10.57
N GLY A 220 -15.33 -5.87 -10.21
CA GLY A 220 -14.13 -6.62 -10.55
C GLY A 220 -13.95 -6.77 -12.06
N LEU A 221 -15.01 -7.06 -12.81
CA LEU A 221 -15.00 -7.17 -14.27
C LEU A 221 -14.51 -5.90 -14.97
N TYR A 222 -15.10 -4.75 -14.64
CA TYR A 222 -14.68 -3.48 -15.23
C TYR A 222 -13.28 -3.06 -14.77
N SER A 223 -12.94 -3.30 -13.50
CA SER A 223 -11.63 -2.93 -12.93
C SER A 223 -10.50 -3.75 -13.55
N SER A 224 -10.67 -5.08 -13.65
CA SER A 224 -9.70 -5.97 -14.27
C SER A 224 -9.55 -5.72 -15.76
N TRP A 225 -10.64 -5.46 -16.50
CA TRP A 225 -10.56 -5.04 -17.91
C TRP A 225 -9.74 -3.76 -18.07
N GLN A 226 -10.07 -2.72 -17.29
CA GLN A 226 -9.42 -1.42 -17.39
C GLN A 226 -7.92 -1.53 -17.15
N LEU A 227 -7.54 -2.20 -16.07
CA LEU A 227 -6.14 -2.32 -15.67
C LEU A 227 -5.36 -3.27 -16.59
N ALA A 228 -5.98 -4.33 -17.11
CA ALA A 228 -5.29 -5.25 -18.01
C ALA A 228 -4.95 -4.60 -19.34
N VAL A 229 -5.90 -3.85 -19.90
CA VAL A 229 -5.69 -3.10 -21.15
C VAL A 229 -4.65 -2.01 -20.94
N GLU A 230 -4.68 -1.31 -19.81
CA GLU A 230 -3.63 -0.34 -19.44
C GLU A 230 -2.25 -1.02 -19.31
N ALA A 231 -2.16 -2.17 -18.63
CA ALA A 231 -0.90 -2.92 -18.49
C ALA A 231 -0.34 -3.37 -19.86
N ILE A 232 -1.19 -3.83 -20.77
CA ILE A 232 -0.78 -4.20 -22.13
C ILE A 232 -0.31 -2.97 -22.91
N ILE A 233 -0.99 -1.82 -22.81
CA ILE A 233 -0.54 -0.58 -23.45
C ILE A 233 0.84 -0.15 -22.91
N ILE A 234 1.03 -0.18 -21.59
CA ILE A 234 2.27 0.23 -20.93
C ILE A 234 3.43 -0.73 -21.24
N SER A 235 3.15 -2.01 -21.49
CA SER A 235 4.19 -3.00 -21.82
C SER A 235 4.98 -2.67 -23.10
N LEU A 236 4.36 -1.95 -24.04
CA LEU A 236 4.93 -1.63 -25.37
C LEU A 236 5.47 -2.86 -26.13
N ASP A 237 4.90 -4.04 -25.87
CA ASP A 237 5.41 -5.34 -26.34
C ASP A 237 4.44 -6.00 -27.35
N ASP A 238 3.58 -6.90 -26.89
CA ASP A 238 2.65 -7.64 -27.75
C ASP A 238 1.20 -7.14 -27.62
N TYR A 239 0.78 -6.32 -28.58
CA TYR A 239 -0.59 -5.82 -28.67
C TYR A 239 -1.61 -6.84 -29.19
N SER A 240 -1.20 -8.02 -29.69
CA SER A 240 -2.16 -9.05 -30.11
C SER A 240 -3.07 -9.49 -28.96
N ARG A 241 -2.57 -9.40 -27.72
CA ARG A 241 -3.33 -9.63 -26.48
C ARG A 241 -4.55 -8.73 -26.37
N LEU A 242 -4.59 -7.55 -27.02
CA LEU A 242 -5.75 -6.66 -26.99
C LEU A 242 -6.96 -7.25 -27.71
N GLU A 243 -6.79 -8.18 -28.65
CA GLU A 243 -7.89 -8.82 -29.38
C GLU A 243 -8.92 -9.44 -28.43
N ILE A 244 -8.45 -10.28 -27.50
CA ILE A 244 -9.34 -10.96 -26.55
C ILE A 244 -9.97 -9.97 -25.54
N TRP A 245 -9.25 -8.91 -25.19
CA TRP A 245 -9.79 -7.86 -24.31
C TRP A 245 -10.83 -7.00 -25.02
N PHE A 246 -10.73 -6.78 -26.33
CA PHE A 246 -11.78 -6.10 -27.08
C PHE A 246 -13.00 -6.98 -27.35
N GLN A 247 -12.85 -8.31 -27.45
CA GLN A 247 -14.00 -9.21 -27.37
C GLN A 247 -14.73 -9.05 -26.01
N ARG A 248 -13.97 -9.05 -24.91
CA ARG A 248 -14.50 -8.81 -23.56
C ARG A 248 -15.11 -7.41 -23.39
N PHE A 249 -14.61 -6.41 -24.11
CA PHE A 249 -15.18 -5.06 -24.10
C PHE A 249 -16.60 -5.06 -24.65
N ASP A 250 -16.85 -5.79 -25.73
CA ASP A 250 -18.18 -5.94 -26.31
C ASP A 250 -19.08 -6.76 -25.38
N ASP A 251 -18.60 -7.88 -24.83
CA ASP A 251 -19.32 -8.70 -23.85
C ASP A 251 -19.75 -7.89 -22.62
N LEU A 252 -18.84 -7.10 -22.04
CA LEU A 252 -19.16 -6.25 -20.88
C LEU A 252 -20.29 -5.26 -21.19
N ARG A 253 -20.37 -4.79 -22.43
CA ARG A 253 -21.36 -3.78 -22.81
C ARG A 253 -22.69 -4.39 -23.22
N GLU A 254 -22.70 -5.64 -23.67
CA GLU A 254 -23.92 -6.41 -23.92
C GLU A 254 -24.52 -6.93 -22.61
N TYR A 255 -23.72 -7.60 -21.78
CA TYR A 255 -24.21 -8.31 -20.60
C TYR A 255 -24.18 -7.47 -19.30
N TYR A 256 -23.31 -6.45 -19.23
CA TYR A 256 -23.15 -5.58 -18.05
C TYR A 256 -23.18 -4.08 -18.38
N PRO A 257 -24.18 -3.56 -19.14
CA PRO A 257 -24.14 -2.23 -19.76
C PRO A 257 -23.97 -1.03 -18.79
N TYR A 258 -24.27 -1.22 -17.52
CA TYR A 258 -24.17 -0.19 -16.49
C TYR A 258 -22.85 -0.29 -15.73
N CYS A 259 -21.88 0.56 -16.07
CA CYS A 259 -20.61 0.64 -15.35
C CYS A 259 -20.85 1.02 -13.87
N PRO A 260 -20.22 0.34 -12.89
CA PRO A 260 -20.48 0.52 -11.45
C PRO A 260 -20.23 1.91 -10.88
N SER A 261 -19.31 2.68 -11.45
CA SER A 261 -18.98 4.03 -10.96
C SER A 261 -18.65 4.99 -12.11
N PHE A 262 -18.84 6.28 -11.85
CA PHE A 262 -18.52 7.35 -12.80
C PHE A 262 -17.02 7.37 -13.14
N GLU A 263 -16.18 7.22 -12.12
CA GLU A 263 -14.73 7.15 -12.28
C GLU A 263 -14.31 5.99 -13.18
N LEU A 264 -14.82 4.79 -12.91
CA LEU A 264 -14.46 3.61 -13.68
C LEU A 264 -14.98 3.73 -15.12
N LYS A 265 -16.15 4.34 -15.33
CA LYS A 265 -16.67 4.62 -16.68
C LYS A 265 -15.75 5.54 -17.47
N ILE A 266 -15.19 6.57 -16.85
CA ILE A 266 -14.22 7.47 -17.51
C ILE A 266 -12.95 6.71 -17.85
N LYS A 267 -12.32 6.04 -16.86
CA LYS A 267 -11.08 5.28 -17.06
C LYS A 267 -11.27 4.23 -18.17
N PHE A 268 -12.34 3.45 -18.10
CA PHE A 268 -12.70 2.47 -19.12
C PHE A 268 -12.82 3.07 -20.52
N SER A 269 -13.51 4.21 -20.66
CA SER A 269 -13.72 4.85 -21.96
C SER A 269 -12.42 5.40 -22.56
N VAL A 270 -11.59 6.03 -21.72
CA VAL A 270 -10.33 6.65 -22.16
C VAL A 270 -9.26 5.60 -22.48
N ILE A 271 -9.15 4.54 -21.67
CA ILE A 271 -8.23 3.43 -21.93
C ILE A 271 -8.67 2.65 -23.18
N ALA A 272 -9.98 2.42 -23.38
CA ALA A 272 -10.49 1.83 -24.62
C ALA A 272 -10.17 2.69 -25.85
N MET A 273 -10.31 4.02 -25.75
CA MET A 273 -9.95 4.95 -26.82
C MET A 273 -8.46 4.82 -27.17
N GLN A 274 -7.60 4.87 -26.16
CA GLN A 274 -6.15 4.78 -26.35
C GLN A 274 -5.76 3.44 -26.97
N ALA A 275 -6.28 2.32 -26.45
CA ALA A 275 -5.99 1.00 -26.97
C ALA A 275 -6.45 0.83 -28.41
N LEU A 276 -7.66 1.28 -28.77
CA LEU A 276 -8.14 1.25 -30.16
C LEU A 276 -7.27 2.10 -31.09
N ALA A 277 -6.79 3.24 -30.64
CA ALA A 277 -5.92 4.10 -31.45
C ALA A 277 -4.60 3.42 -31.83
N PHE A 278 -4.06 2.53 -30.98
CA PHE A 278 -2.85 1.78 -31.29
C PHE A 278 -3.14 0.46 -32.02
N TYR A 279 -4.17 -0.26 -31.59
CA TYR A 279 -4.43 -1.63 -32.03
C TYR A 279 -5.37 -1.73 -33.24
N ASN A 280 -6.46 -0.96 -33.26
CA ASN A 280 -7.45 -1.01 -34.34
C ASN A 280 -8.08 0.38 -34.60
N PRO A 281 -7.38 1.26 -35.32
CA PRO A 281 -7.84 2.63 -35.58
C PRO A 281 -9.13 2.72 -36.41
N GLN A 282 -9.49 1.64 -37.12
CA GLN A 282 -10.70 1.57 -37.93
C GLN A 282 -11.93 1.09 -37.12
N HIS A 283 -11.74 0.73 -35.85
CA HIS A 283 -12.81 0.24 -35.01
C HIS A 283 -13.90 1.30 -34.81
N TYR A 284 -15.16 0.89 -35.00
CA TYR A 284 -16.32 1.78 -35.01
C TYR A 284 -16.55 2.55 -33.70
N TRP A 285 -16.01 2.05 -32.57
CA TRP A 285 -16.06 2.75 -31.28
C TRP A 285 -15.08 3.90 -31.14
N LEU A 286 -13.97 3.93 -31.87
CA LEU A 286 -12.91 4.91 -31.63
C LEU A 286 -13.45 6.34 -31.74
N GLN A 287 -14.19 6.64 -32.80
CA GLN A 287 -14.79 7.96 -33.01
C GLN A 287 -15.80 8.34 -31.91
N LYS A 288 -16.54 7.37 -31.39
CA LYS A 288 -17.49 7.60 -30.28
C LYS A 288 -16.77 7.87 -28.97
N LEU A 289 -15.70 7.11 -28.67
CA LEU A 289 -14.90 7.28 -27.46
C LEU A 289 -14.09 8.57 -27.48
N LEU A 290 -13.59 8.99 -28.65
CA LEU A 290 -12.96 10.30 -28.84
C LEU A 290 -13.92 11.43 -28.47
N LYS A 291 -15.13 11.45 -29.05
CA LYS A 291 -16.15 12.47 -28.73
C LYS A 291 -16.52 12.48 -27.24
N ILE A 292 -16.67 11.30 -26.63
CA ILE A 292 -16.95 11.18 -25.18
C ILE A 292 -15.80 11.78 -24.37
N SER A 293 -14.55 11.50 -24.75
CA SER A 293 -13.37 12.00 -24.05
C SER A 293 -13.20 13.51 -24.22
N GLU A 294 -13.36 14.04 -25.44
CA GLU A 294 -13.30 15.48 -25.73
C GLU A 294 -14.34 16.27 -24.95
N TYR A 295 -15.58 15.76 -24.89
CA TYR A 295 -16.63 16.36 -24.08
C TYR A 295 -16.29 16.24 -22.58
N GLY A 296 -15.81 15.07 -22.16
CA GLY A 296 -15.41 14.76 -20.79
C GLY A 296 -14.40 15.75 -20.22
N VAL A 297 -13.37 16.14 -20.98
CA VAL A 297 -12.36 17.13 -20.55
C VAL A 297 -12.99 18.42 -20.02
N ARG A 298 -14.16 18.83 -20.53
CA ARG A 298 -14.81 20.09 -20.15
C ARG A 298 -15.74 19.97 -18.96
N ILE A 299 -16.28 18.78 -18.70
CA ILE A 299 -17.38 18.58 -17.75
C ILE A 299 -17.00 17.72 -16.53
N ILE A 300 -15.90 16.97 -16.58
CA ILE A 300 -15.46 16.11 -15.47
C ILE A 300 -15.05 17.01 -14.29
N PRO A 301 -15.73 16.92 -13.13
CA PRO A 301 -15.43 17.78 -11.98
C PRO A 301 -14.18 17.34 -11.20
N ILE A 302 -13.77 16.08 -11.38
CA ILE A 302 -12.63 15.49 -10.68
C ILE A 302 -11.35 15.78 -11.47
N LYS A 303 -10.50 16.68 -10.94
CA LYS A 303 -9.28 17.13 -11.63
C LYS A 303 -8.35 15.99 -12.05
N SER A 304 -8.13 14.99 -11.19
CA SER A 304 -7.26 13.85 -11.54
C SER A 304 -7.76 13.09 -12.77
N LEU A 305 -9.07 12.83 -12.86
CA LEU A 305 -9.69 12.19 -14.02
C LEU A 305 -9.68 13.10 -15.25
N GLN A 306 -9.90 14.40 -15.07
CA GLN A 306 -9.77 15.38 -16.15
C GLN A 306 -8.34 15.38 -16.71
N HIS A 307 -7.32 15.39 -15.86
CA HIS A 307 -5.91 15.33 -16.27
C HIS A 307 -5.59 14.03 -17.01
N LEU A 308 -6.12 12.89 -16.55
CA LEU A 308 -5.99 11.61 -17.24
C LEU A 308 -6.57 11.69 -18.66
N VAL A 309 -7.83 12.14 -18.81
CA VAL A 309 -8.48 12.25 -20.13
C VAL A 309 -7.71 13.20 -21.05
N SER A 310 -7.30 14.36 -20.54
CA SER A 310 -6.54 15.35 -21.31
C SER A 310 -5.18 14.83 -21.77
N SER A 311 -4.46 14.11 -20.90
CA SER A 311 -3.18 13.50 -21.23
C SER A 311 -3.34 12.49 -22.36
N GLN A 312 -4.32 11.59 -22.27
CA GLN A 312 -4.51 10.55 -23.29
C GLN A 312 -4.99 11.10 -24.64
N LEU A 313 -5.86 12.12 -24.64
CA LEU A 313 -6.22 12.84 -25.86
C LEU A 313 -5.02 13.56 -26.48
N GLY A 314 -4.15 14.16 -25.64
CA GLY A 314 -2.91 14.77 -26.10
C GLY A 314 -1.99 13.77 -26.79
N HIS A 315 -1.77 12.61 -26.17
CA HIS A 315 -1.00 11.52 -26.77
C HIS A 315 -1.58 11.04 -28.09
N TYR A 316 -2.91 10.90 -28.18
CA TYR A 316 -3.59 10.54 -29.42
C TYR A 316 -3.39 11.58 -30.52
N TYR A 317 -3.65 12.87 -30.27
CA TYR A 317 -3.51 13.89 -31.31
C TYR A 317 -2.08 14.07 -31.80
N LEU A 318 -1.10 13.87 -30.91
CA LEU A 318 0.30 13.85 -31.30
C LEU A 318 0.62 12.63 -32.20
N SER A 319 0.11 11.44 -31.88
CA SER A 319 0.38 10.23 -32.68
C SER A 319 -0.24 10.30 -34.08
N VAL A 320 -1.44 10.89 -34.22
CA VAL A 320 -2.10 11.09 -35.52
C VAL A 320 -1.71 12.40 -36.23
N HIS A 321 -0.76 13.16 -35.69
CA HIS A 321 -0.27 14.43 -36.24
C HIS A 321 -1.35 15.53 -36.36
N GLU A 322 -2.44 15.45 -35.59
CA GLU A 322 -3.52 16.44 -35.54
C GLU A 322 -3.26 17.49 -34.46
N ILE A 323 -2.09 18.14 -34.49
CA ILE A 323 -1.62 19.06 -33.43
C ILE A 323 -2.63 20.21 -33.17
N ASN A 324 -3.35 20.66 -34.20
CA ASN A 324 -4.38 21.70 -34.07
C ASN A 324 -5.52 21.31 -33.11
N LYS A 325 -5.79 20.01 -32.93
CA LYS A 325 -6.82 19.54 -32.00
C LYS A 325 -6.41 19.60 -30.53
N LEU A 326 -5.14 19.87 -30.23
CA LEU A 326 -4.71 20.15 -28.85
C LEU A 326 -5.43 21.37 -28.24
N GLU A 327 -6.03 22.23 -29.07
CA GLU A 327 -6.90 23.31 -28.57
C GLU A 327 -8.11 22.82 -27.76
N VAL A 328 -8.59 21.60 -28.00
CA VAL A 328 -9.68 20.98 -27.23
C VAL A 328 -9.30 20.83 -25.75
N LEU A 329 -8.00 20.76 -25.44
CA LEU A 329 -7.47 20.59 -24.09
C LEU A 329 -7.32 21.92 -23.33
N LYS A 330 -7.53 23.08 -23.98
CA LYS A 330 -7.44 24.39 -23.32
C LYS A 330 -8.58 24.56 -22.30
N PRO A 331 -8.30 25.02 -21.08
CA PRO A 331 -9.36 25.29 -20.09
C PRO A 331 -10.31 26.39 -20.58
N LEU A 332 -11.60 26.28 -20.22
CA LEU A 332 -12.66 27.22 -20.64
C LEU A 332 -12.34 28.70 -20.29
N SER A 333 -11.50 28.96 -19.28
CA SER A 333 -11.04 30.30 -18.90
C SER A 333 -10.15 30.99 -19.96
N ALA A 334 -9.66 30.27 -20.97
CA ALA A 334 -8.87 30.85 -22.06
C ALA A 334 -9.73 31.49 -23.16
N PHE A 335 -11.04 31.23 -23.18
CA PHE A 335 -11.94 31.76 -24.22
C PHE A 335 -12.65 33.07 -23.82
N SER A 336 -12.46 33.58 -22.60
CA SER A 336 -13.05 34.85 -22.14
C SER A 336 -12.25 36.11 -22.49
N ASN A 337 -11.19 36.00 -23.31
CA ASN A 337 -10.34 37.12 -23.72
C ASN A 337 -10.23 37.29 -25.25
N ARG A 338 -11.23 36.83 -26.01
CA ARG A 338 -11.43 37.30 -27.39
C ARG A 338 -12.68 38.16 -27.43
N ARG A 339 -12.42 39.45 -27.68
CA ARG A 339 -13.32 40.62 -27.68
C ARG A 339 -14.64 40.40 -28.40
#